data_AF-C7P548-F1
#
_entry.id   AF-C7P548-F1
#
_cell.length_a   1.000
_cell.length_b   1.000
_cell.length_c   1.000
_cell.angle_alpha   90.00
_cell.angle_beta   90.00
_cell.angle_gamma   90.00
#
_symmetry.space_group_name_H-M   'P 1'
#
loop_
_entity.id
_entity.type
_entity.pdbx_description
1 polymer ?
#
loop_
_entity_poly.entity_id
_entity_poly.type
_entity_poly.pdbx_seq_one_letter_code
_entity_poly.pdbx_strand_id
1 'polypeptide(L)'
;MARIVHVAKSLPVEETYQRLLSDTDSSDQYTLRNNGENAFGEKRINVKKDALRFKIVISEGTGHEYPEGTIVRIFAPYDTFEPETVVDATKAYDALIKTAKETYAEIETAAKASYGIEEHQPMHHPVSADDLPPSDRQFLTWLDIFPPAEVETIGEQRLLTAPADISEQLPDGSIILVSKHMPDHPEPLDDIADHVGIRSWQDYPEERVSETNFER
;
A
#
# COMPACT_ATOMS: atom_id res chain seq x y z
N MET A 1 7.94 -7.05 -8.05
CA MET A 1 7.48 -5.63 -7.97
C MET A 1 6.86 -5.38 -6.61
N ALA A 2 7.17 -4.27 -5.92
CA ALA A 2 6.45 -3.88 -4.70
C ALA A 2 5.38 -2.84 -5.04
N ARG A 3 4.14 -3.09 -4.64
CA ARG A 3 2.99 -2.21 -4.86
C ARG A 3 2.32 -1.91 -3.53
N ILE A 4 1.92 -0.66 -3.32
CA ILE A 4 1.05 -0.28 -2.20
C ILE A 4 -0.28 0.17 -2.77
N VAL A 5 -1.36 -0.26 -2.14
CA VAL A 5 -2.72 0.07 -2.56
C VAL A 5 -3.39 0.80 -1.40
N HIS A 6 -3.91 1.99 -1.68
CA HIS A 6 -4.85 2.69 -0.82
C HIS A 6 -6.23 2.67 -1.45
N VAL A 7 -7.26 2.39 -0.65
CA VAL A 7 -8.66 2.39 -1.08
C VAL A 7 -9.39 3.50 -0.34
N ALA A 8 -9.79 4.55 -1.05
CA ALA A 8 -10.56 5.67 -0.52
C ALA A 8 -12.04 5.54 -0.93
N LYS A 9 -12.98 5.62 0.02
CA LYS A 9 -14.42 5.62 -0.32
C LYS A 9 -14.91 7.05 -0.52
N SER A 10 -15.75 7.27 -1.54
CA SER A 10 -16.49 8.52 -1.74
C SER A 10 -15.65 9.75 -2.13
N LEU A 11 -14.34 9.60 -2.36
CA LEU A 11 -13.52 10.66 -2.94
C LEU A 11 -13.45 10.48 -4.46
N PRO A 12 -13.84 11.46 -5.29
CA PRO A 12 -13.74 11.34 -6.74
C PRO A 12 -12.30 11.14 -7.21
N VAL A 13 -12.11 10.32 -8.26
CA VAL A 13 -10.80 10.08 -8.88
C VAL A 13 -10.11 11.37 -9.28
N GLU A 14 -10.84 12.30 -9.90
CA GLU A 14 -10.28 13.58 -10.35
C GLU A 14 -9.84 14.45 -9.17
N GLU A 15 -10.64 14.53 -8.11
CA GLU A 15 -10.28 15.29 -6.91
C GLU A 15 -9.03 14.71 -6.23
N THR A 16 -8.99 13.38 -6.08
CA THR A 16 -7.84 12.65 -5.56
C THR A 16 -6.59 12.92 -6.39
N TYR A 17 -6.71 12.86 -7.72
CA TYR A 17 -5.62 13.12 -8.64
C TYR A 17 -5.09 14.54 -8.53
N GLN A 18 -5.96 15.55 -8.54
CA GLN A 18 -5.54 16.95 -8.43
C GLN A 18 -4.88 17.24 -7.09
N ARG A 19 -5.38 16.65 -5.99
CA ARG A 19 -4.77 16.81 -4.66
C ARG A 19 -3.36 16.23 -4.60
N LEU A 20 -3.20 14.97 -5.02
CA LEU A 20 -1.87 14.32 -5.06
C LEU A 20 -0.93 15.01 -6.05
N LEU A 21 -1.42 15.48 -7.20
CA LEU A 21 -0.62 16.22 -8.16
C LEU A 21 -0.13 17.55 -7.56
N SER A 22 -1.02 18.30 -6.90
CA SER A 22 -0.67 19.56 -6.24
C SER A 22 0.37 19.37 -5.13
N ASP A 23 0.23 18.32 -4.32
CA ASP A 23 1.20 17.99 -3.28
C ASP A 23 2.58 17.65 -3.88
N THR A 24 2.59 16.75 -4.88
CA THR A 24 3.85 16.34 -5.54
C THR A 24 4.55 17.45 -6.31
N ASP A 25 3.81 18.44 -6.84
CA ASP A 25 4.40 19.58 -7.57
C ASP A 25 4.88 20.71 -6.64
N SER A 26 4.24 20.86 -5.48
CA SER A 26 4.59 21.88 -4.48
C SER A 26 5.68 21.45 -3.49
N SER A 27 5.88 20.15 -3.33
CA SER A 27 6.87 19.56 -2.43
C SER A 27 8.29 19.62 -3.02
N ASP A 28 9.25 20.09 -2.23
CA ASP A 28 10.68 20.06 -2.57
C ASP A 28 11.27 18.64 -2.53
N GLN A 29 10.51 17.69 -1.98
CA GLN A 29 10.93 16.29 -1.85
C GLN A 29 10.71 15.49 -3.14
N TYR A 30 9.84 15.97 -4.02
CA TYR A 30 9.46 15.27 -5.25
C TYR A 30 9.95 16.01 -6.49
N THR A 31 10.28 15.25 -7.53
CA THR A 31 10.44 15.77 -8.88
C THR A 31 9.37 15.14 -9.76
N LEU A 32 8.37 15.92 -10.14
CA LEU A 32 7.36 15.51 -11.12
C LEU A 32 8.03 15.26 -12.48
N ARG A 33 7.88 14.05 -13.02
CA ARG A 33 8.45 13.65 -14.31
C ARG A 33 7.44 13.81 -15.43
N ASN A 34 6.25 13.26 -15.23
CA ASN A 34 5.09 13.47 -16.09
C ASN A 34 3.82 13.08 -15.32
N ASN A 35 2.68 13.50 -15.84
CA ASN A 35 1.36 13.09 -15.36
C ASN A 35 0.40 13.00 -16.56
N GLY A 36 -0.78 12.43 -16.33
CA GLY A 36 -1.84 12.38 -17.34
C GLY A 36 -2.78 11.22 -17.14
N GLU A 37 -3.50 10.88 -18.21
CA GLU A 37 -4.45 9.78 -18.26
C GLU A 37 -3.99 8.76 -19.29
N ASN A 38 -4.27 7.48 -19.04
CA ASN A 38 -3.91 6.41 -19.96
C ASN A 38 -5.11 5.91 -20.78
N ALA A 39 -4.86 4.96 -21.69
CA ALA A 39 -5.89 4.44 -22.60
C ALA A 39 -7.10 3.77 -21.88
N PHE A 40 -6.94 3.37 -20.62
CA PHE A 40 -7.97 2.80 -19.77
C PHE A 40 -8.65 3.84 -18.86
N GLY A 41 -8.35 5.14 -19.01
CA GLY A 41 -8.94 6.21 -18.21
C GLY A 41 -8.33 6.41 -16.82
N GLU A 42 -7.31 5.63 -16.43
CA GLU A 42 -6.68 5.80 -15.12
C GLU A 42 -5.70 6.99 -15.13
N LYS A 43 -5.75 7.79 -14.07
CA LYS A 43 -4.86 8.92 -13.83
C LYS A 43 -3.50 8.43 -13.36
N ARG A 44 -2.43 9.11 -13.78
CA ARG A 44 -1.04 8.71 -13.49
C ARG A 44 -0.22 9.92 -13.10
N ILE A 45 0.61 9.76 -12.06
CA ILE A 45 1.64 10.72 -11.66
C ILE A 45 2.95 9.93 -11.54
N ASN A 46 3.93 10.27 -12.39
CA ASN A 46 5.27 9.69 -12.28
C ASN A 46 6.15 10.71 -11.57
N VAL A 47 6.69 10.30 -10.44
CA VAL A 47 7.51 11.16 -9.58
C VAL A 47 8.86 10.50 -9.34
N LYS A 48 9.83 11.33 -9.00
CA LYS A 48 11.12 10.89 -8.46
C LYS A 48 11.27 11.45 -7.05
N LYS A 49 11.66 10.62 -6.08
CA LYS A 49 12.05 11.01 -4.73
C LYS A 49 13.41 10.38 -4.46
N ASP A 50 14.38 11.20 -4.08
CA ASP A 50 15.79 10.79 -3.94
C ASP A 50 16.35 10.11 -5.21
N ALA A 51 16.78 8.85 -5.13
CA ALA A 51 17.26 8.09 -6.29
C ALA A 51 16.13 7.35 -7.03
N LEU A 52 14.93 7.35 -6.48
CA LEU A 52 13.88 6.38 -6.80
C LEU A 52 12.78 6.99 -7.63
N ARG A 53 12.16 6.16 -8.45
CA ARG A 53 11.06 6.54 -9.33
C ARG A 53 9.83 5.79 -8.90
N PHE A 54 8.75 6.52 -8.70
CA PHE A 54 7.46 5.97 -8.33
C PHE A 54 6.45 6.34 -9.39
N LYS A 55 5.50 5.44 -9.60
CA LYS A 55 4.30 5.70 -10.40
C LYS A 55 3.11 5.58 -9.48
N ILE A 56 2.38 6.67 -9.31
CA ILE A 56 1.09 6.70 -8.62
C ILE A 56 0.02 6.58 -9.69
N VAL A 57 -0.89 5.61 -9.55
CA VAL A 57 -2.04 5.42 -10.43
C VAL A 57 -3.30 5.59 -9.61
N ILE A 58 -4.20 6.45 -10.07
CA ILE A 58 -5.52 6.62 -9.46
C ILE A 58 -6.57 6.14 -10.46
N SER A 59 -7.45 5.25 -10.01
CA SER A 59 -8.54 4.72 -10.83
C SER A 59 -9.81 4.61 -10.01
N GLU A 60 -10.94 4.51 -10.70
CA GLU A 60 -12.16 4.00 -10.07
C GLU A 60 -11.92 2.56 -9.58
N GLY A 61 -12.67 2.17 -8.56
CA GLY A 61 -12.70 0.80 -8.09
C GLY A 61 -13.18 -0.14 -9.18
N THR A 62 -12.53 -1.29 -9.29
CA THR A 62 -12.83 -2.28 -10.34
C THR A 62 -13.95 -3.22 -9.87
N GLY A 63 -15.03 -3.29 -10.63
CA GLY A 63 -16.05 -4.34 -10.50
C GLY A 63 -16.87 -4.33 -9.20
N HIS A 64 -17.25 -5.53 -8.75
CA HIS A 64 -17.99 -5.73 -7.49
C HIS A 64 -17.15 -5.48 -6.24
N GLU A 65 -15.82 -5.35 -6.38
CA GLU A 65 -14.88 -5.37 -5.26
C GLU A 65 -14.83 -4.06 -4.49
N TYR A 66 -14.90 -2.94 -5.22
CA TYR A 66 -14.93 -1.59 -4.62
C TYR A 66 -15.81 -0.65 -5.47
N PRO A 67 -17.12 -0.93 -5.63
CA PRO A 67 -17.97 -0.28 -6.63
C PRO A 67 -18.14 1.24 -6.47
N GLU A 68 -17.75 1.79 -5.31
CA GLU A 68 -17.81 3.21 -4.97
C GLU A 68 -16.47 3.75 -4.43
N GLY A 69 -15.38 3.02 -4.69
CA GLY A 69 -14.04 3.37 -4.21
C GLY A 69 -13.20 4.08 -5.27
N THR A 70 -12.30 4.94 -4.81
CA THR A 70 -11.13 5.38 -5.57
C THR A 70 -9.93 4.57 -5.10
N ILE A 71 -9.24 3.94 -6.04
CA ILE A 71 -8.04 3.15 -5.76
C ILE A 71 -6.81 3.98 -6.12
N VAL A 72 -5.90 4.15 -5.17
CA VAL A 72 -4.58 4.74 -5.39
C VAL A 72 -3.54 3.64 -5.28
N ARG A 73 -2.82 3.37 -6.37
CA ARG A 73 -1.75 2.37 -6.43
C ARG A 73 -0.41 3.06 -6.58
N ILE A 74 0.52 2.78 -5.68
CA ILE A 74 1.90 3.26 -5.72
C ILE A 74 2.76 2.09 -6.21
N PHE A 75 3.38 2.28 -7.36
CA PHE A 75 4.24 1.30 -8.00
C PHE A 75 5.70 1.74 -7.89
N ALA A 76 6.53 0.86 -7.32
CA ALA A 76 7.98 0.95 -7.39
C ALA A 76 8.48 -0.14 -8.37
N PRO A 77 9.06 0.22 -9.54
CA PRO A 77 9.57 -0.76 -10.49
C PRO A 77 10.69 -1.61 -9.86
N TYR A 78 10.77 -2.90 -10.23
CA TYR A 78 11.82 -3.80 -9.75
C TYR A 78 13.21 -3.36 -10.23
N ASP A 79 13.30 -2.79 -11.42
CA ASP A 79 14.53 -2.26 -12.03
C ASP A 79 15.09 -1.02 -11.29
N THR A 80 14.36 -0.48 -10.31
CA THR A 80 14.89 0.54 -9.38
C THR A 80 15.63 -0.06 -8.19
N PHE A 81 15.52 -1.38 -7.99
CA PHE A 81 16.17 -2.16 -6.94
C PHE A 81 17.20 -3.14 -7.55
N GLU A 82 17.70 -2.91 -8.78
CA GLU A 82 18.63 -3.84 -9.42
C GLU A 82 19.91 -4.04 -8.58
N PRO A 83 20.45 -5.28 -8.54
CA PRO A 83 21.61 -5.63 -7.72
C PRO A 83 22.90 -4.86 -8.06
N GLU A 84 22.96 -4.23 -9.25
CA GLU A 84 24.17 -3.56 -9.75
C GLU A 84 24.09 -2.01 -9.70
N THR A 85 22.90 -1.44 -9.56
CA THR A 85 22.77 -0.02 -9.21
C THR A 85 22.77 0.11 -7.70
N VAL A 86 23.78 0.80 -7.16
CA VAL A 86 23.96 1.11 -5.73
C VAL A 86 22.88 2.08 -5.24
N VAL A 87 21.61 1.71 -5.38
CA VAL A 87 20.54 2.24 -4.56
C VAL A 87 20.41 1.25 -3.42
N ASP A 88 20.89 1.67 -2.26
CA ASP A 88 20.68 0.99 -0.99
C ASP A 88 19.20 0.58 -0.87
N ALA A 89 18.93 -0.73 -0.97
CA ALA A 89 17.58 -1.26 -1.03
C ALA A 89 16.76 -0.79 0.18
N THR A 90 17.39 -0.66 1.36
CA THR A 90 16.76 -0.10 2.55
C THR A 90 16.25 1.32 2.31
N LYS A 91 17.07 2.22 1.73
CA LYS A 91 16.62 3.58 1.35
C LYS A 91 15.49 3.58 0.34
N ALA A 92 15.47 2.55 -0.53
CA ALA A 92 14.41 2.37 -1.49
C ALA A 92 13.07 2.03 -0.85
N TYR A 93 13.09 1.13 0.14
CA TYR A 93 11.92 0.80 0.95
C TYR A 93 11.49 1.95 1.85
N ASP A 94 12.42 2.65 2.49
CA ASP A 94 12.11 3.81 3.34
C ASP A 94 11.38 4.90 2.55
N ALA A 95 11.84 5.20 1.34
CA ALA A 95 11.18 6.16 0.47
C ALA A 95 9.79 5.68 0.02
N LEU A 96 9.62 4.38 -0.25
CA LEU A 96 8.32 3.80 -0.59
C LEU A 96 7.33 3.91 0.59
N ILE A 97 7.76 3.54 1.80
CA ILE A 97 6.98 3.66 3.04
C ILE A 97 6.61 5.12 3.28
N LYS A 98 7.58 6.03 3.15
CA LYS A 98 7.36 7.46 3.31
C LYS A 98 6.36 8.02 2.29
N THR A 99 6.50 7.65 1.01
CA THR A 99 5.56 8.06 -0.05
C THR A 99 4.16 7.48 0.18
N ALA A 100 4.04 6.26 0.69
CA ALA A 100 2.74 5.69 1.06
C ALA A 100 2.08 6.43 2.22
N LYS A 101 2.84 6.78 3.27
CA LYS A 101 2.32 7.59 4.38
C LYS A 101 1.85 8.97 3.93
N GLU A 102 2.64 9.65 3.10
CA GLU A 102 2.27 10.97 2.56
C GLU A 102 1.05 10.88 1.64
N THR A 103 1.01 9.88 0.75
CA THR A 103 -0.16 9.63 -0.11
C THR A 103 -1.40 9.33 0.72
N TYR A 104 -1.26 8.52 1.78
CA TYR A 104 -2.35 8.18 2.71
C TYR A 104 -2.90 9.42 3.43
N ALA A 105 -2.04 10.30 3.92
CA ALA A 105 -2.45 11.56 4.56
C ALA A 105 -3.19 12.50 3.60
N GLU A 106 -2.86 12.46 2.30
CA GLU A 106 -3.53 13.29 1.29
C GLU A 106 -4.89 12.74 0.83
N ILE A 107 -5.17 11.47 1.01
CA ILE A 107 -6.47 10.88 0.62
C ILE A 107 -7.49 10.89 1.77
N GLU A 108 -7.23 11.66 2.83
CA GLU A 108 -7.94 11.60 4.12
C GLU A 108 -9.34 12.23 4.11
N THR A 109 -10.19 11.68 3.24
CA THR A 109 -11.60 11.43 3.51
C THR A 109 -11.82 9.94 3.26
N ALA A 110 -11.56 9.13 4.29
CA ALA A 110 -11.83 7.68 4.33
C ALA A 110 -11.00 6.79 3.40
N ALA A 111 -9.66 6.80 3.51
CA ALA A 111 -8.87 5.64 3.12
C ALA A 111 -9.20 4.48 4.07
N LYS A 112 -10.05 3.55 3.62
CA LYS A 112 -10.59 2.48 4.47
C LYS A 112 -9.70 1.23 4.51
N ALA A 113 -8.73 1.12 3.61
CA ALA A 113 -7.76 0.04 3.61
C ALA A 113 -6.47 0.50 2.93
N SER A 114 -5.33 0.23 3.56
CA SER A 114 -4.04 0.28 2.85
C SER A 114 -3.23 -0.97 3.11
N TYR A 115 -2.67 -1.53 2.04
CA TYR A 115 -1.91 -2.77 2.10
C TYR A 115 -0.85 -2.84 1.00
N GLY A 116 0.22 -3.55 1.30
CA GLY A 116 1.30 -3.89 0.40
C GLY A 116 0.98 -5.17 -0.37
N ILE A 117 1.44 -5.25 -1.62
CA ILE A 117 1.36 -6.45 -2.45
C ILE A 117 2.77 -6.77 -2.95
N GLU A 118 3.22 -7.99 -2.68
CA GLU A 118 4.42 -8.58 -3.30
C GLU A 118 4.04 -9.33 -4.59
N GLU A 119 5.00 -9.52 -5.51
CA GLU A 119 4.80 -10.22 -6.80
C GLU A 119 4.35 -11.68 -6.67
N HIS A 120 4.69 -12.33 -5.56
CA HIS A 120 4.31 -13.71 -5.26
C HIS A 120 3.15 -13.81 -4.27
N GLN A 121 2.67 -12.67 -3.77
CA GLN A 121 1.50 -12.63 -2.92
C GLN A 121 0.26 -12.84 -3.83
N PRO A 122 -0.60 -13.81 -3.52
CA PRO A 122 -1.82 -14.00 -4.30
C PRO A 122 -2.71 -12.75 -4.19
N MET A 123 -3.43 -12.42 -5.27
CA MET A 123 -4.49 -11.40 -5.24
C MET A 123 -5.73 -11.94 -4.50
N HIS A 124 -5.57 -12.26 -3.23
CA HIS A 124 -6.69 -12.14 -2.30
C HIS A 124 -6.63 -10.72 -1.77
N HIS A 125 -7.77 -10.09 -1.61
CA HIS A 125 -7.81 -8.73 -1.08
C HIS A 125 -8.05 -8.85 0.43
N PRO A 126 -7.28 -8.14 1.27
CA PRO A 126 -7.44 -8.23 2.73
C PRO A 126 -8.79 -7.69 3.22
N VAL A 127 -9.64 -7.17 2.32
CA VAL A 127 -10.92 -6.54 2.60
C VAL A 127 -11.99 -7.11 1.65
N SER A 128 -13.05 -7.66 2.24
CA SER A 128 -14.30 -8.00 1.54
C SER A 128 -14.96 -6.72 1.02
N ALA A 129 -15.44 -6.76 -0.22
CA ALA A 129 -16.13 -5.65 -0.87
C ALA A 129 -17.34 -5.10 -0.09
N ASP A 130 -17.97 -6.01 0.66
CA ASP A 130 -19.22 -5.77 1.39
C ASP A 130 -18.97 -5.26 2.82
N ASP A 131 -17.74 -5.37 3.34
CA ASP A 131 -17.39 -5.04 4.73
C ASP A 131 -16.55 -3.77 4.80
N LEU A 132 -17.20 -2.61 4.74
CA LEU A 132 -16.52 -1.31 4.93
C LEU A 132 -17.20 -0.48 6.03
N PRO A 133 -16.62 -0.42 7.24
CA PRO A 133 -15.28 -0.90 7.62
C PRO A 133 -15.21 -2.43 7.75
N PRO A 134 -14.07 -3.05 7.41
CA PRO A 134 -13.92 -4.50 7.51
C PRO A 134 -14.02 -4.93 8.96
N SER A 135 -14.82 -5.94 9.26
CA SER A 135 -14.78 -6.57 10.57
C SER A 135 -13.59 -7.50 10.72
N ASP A 136 -13.04 -8.03 9.62
CA ASP A 136 -11.99 -9.04 9.67
C ASP A 136 -11.03 -8.92 8.48
N ARG A 137 -9.86 -8.32 8.71
CA ARG A 137 -8.74 -8.40 7.76
C ARG A 137 -8.37 -9.87 7.57
N GLN A 138 -8.40 -10.36 6.33
CA GLN A 138 -8.19 -11.79 6.06
C GLN A 138 -6.76 -12.26 6.32
N PHE A 139 -5.78 -11.41 5.99
CA PHE A 139 -4.37 -11.69 6.24
C PHE A 139 -3.54 -10.39 6.30
N LEU A 140 -2.37 -10.47 6.93
CA LEU A 140 -1.35 -9.42 6.94
C LEU A 140 -0.54 -9.41 5.65
N THR A 141 -0.13 -8.23 5.23
CA THR A 141 0.78 -8.02 4.10
C THR A 141 2.14 -7.55 4.59
N TRP A 142 3.07 -7.26 3.68
CA TRP A 142 4.38 -6.73 4.07
C TRP A 142 4.31 -5.30 4.63
N LEU A 143 3.25 -4.56 4.30
CA LEU A 143 2.97 -3.21 4.81
C LEU A 143 1.47 -3.01 4.92
N ASP A 144 0.97 -2.77 6.13
CA ASP A 144 -0.45 -2.52 6.37
C ASP A 144 -0.62 -1.18 7.08
N ILE A 145 -1.61 -0.39 6.65
CA ILE A 145 -2.09 0.75 7.44
C ILE A 145 -3.48 0.38 7.95
N PHE A 146 -3.58 0.28 9.27
CA PHE A 146 -4.79 0.01 10.02
C PHE A 146 -5.49 1.36 10.30
N PRO A 147 -6.66 1.63 9.69
CA PRO A 147 -7.42 2.84 9.99
C PRO A 147 -7.92 2.84 11.43
N PRO A 148 -8.38 3.98 11.99
CA PRO A 148 -8.70 4.09 13.42
C PRO A 148 -9.76 3.07 13.90
N ALA A 149 -10.70 2.69 13.03
CA ALA A 149 -11.71 1.68 13.34
C ALA A 149 -11.13 0.25 13.48
N GLU A 150 -10.13 -0.11 12.66
CA GLU A 150 -9.40 -1.38 12.81
C GLU A 150 -8.52 -1.33 14.07
N VAL A 151 -7.89 -0.17 14.35
CA VAL A 151 -7.08 0.04 15.56
C VAL A 151 -7.91 -0.13 16.83
N GLU A 152 -9.13 0.41 16.87
CA GLU A 152 -10.07 0.23 17.99
C GLU A 152 -10.46 -1.24 18.17
N THR A 153 -10.68 -1.96 17.07
CA THR A 153 -11.12 -3.37 17.08
C THR A 153 -10.00 -4.34 17.47
N ILE A 154 -8.80 -4.17 16.91
CA ILE A 154 -7.65 -5.04 17.14
C ILE A 154 -6.95 -4.70 18.46
N GLY A 155 -6.91 -3.41 18.78
CA GLY A 155 -6.23 -2.84 19.93
C GLY A 155 -4.93 -2.13 19.54
N GLU A 156 -4.87 -0.82 19.81
CA GLU A 156 -3.71 0.04 19.60
C GLU A 156 -2.42 -0.55 20.17
N GLN A 157 -2.42 -0.94 21.45
CA GLN A 157 -1.24 -1.51 22.08
C GLN A 157 -0.78 -2.81 21.42
N ARG A 158 -1.72 -3.64 20.94
CA ARG A 158 -1.38 -4.88 20.23
C ARG A 158 -0.64 -4.57 18.94
N LEU A 159 -1.14 -3.62 18.14
CA LEU A 159 -0.49 -3.21 16.90
C LEU A 159 0.88 -2.53 17.15
N LEU A 160 0.97 -1.60 18.11
CA LEU A 160 2.22 -0.88 18.43
C LEU A 160 3.32 -1.75 19.06
N THR A 161 2.96 -2.88 19.66
CA THR A 161 3.92 -3.82 20.27
C THR A 161 4.19 -5.05 19.42
N ALA A 162 3.62 -5.12 18.22
CA ALA A 162 3.91 -6.19 17.29
C ALA A 162 5.41 -6.26 16.99
N PRO A 163 5.99 -7.46 16.81
CA PRO A 163 7.40 -7.65 16.49
C PRO A 163 7.68 -7.32 15.02
N ALA A 164 7.18 -6.19 14.55
CA ALA A 164 7.37 -5.66 13.21
C ALA A 164 8.56 -4.70 13.18
N ASP A 165 9.19 -4.58 12.01
CA ASP A 165 10.29 -3.65 11.81
C ASP A 165 9.88 -2.20 12.07
N ILE A 166 8.67 -1.85 11.64
CA ILE A 166 8.04 -0.56 11.89
C ILE A 166 6.64 -0.80 12.43
N SER A 167 6.35 -0.19 13.58
CA SER A 167 5.00 -0.01 14.08
C SER A 167 4.87 1.40 14.66
N GLU A 168 4.08 2.25 14.02
CA GLU A 168 3.93 3.66 14.41
C GLU A 168 2.50 4.15 14.24
N GLN A 169 2.08 5.05 15.12
CA GLN A 169 0.80 5.73 15.04
C GLN A 169 0.90 6.97 14.14
N LEU A 170 -0.08 7.14 13.26
CA LEU A 170 -0.25 8.29 12.37
C LEU A 170 -1.12 9.37 13.05
N PRO A 171 -1.11 10.62 12.55
CA PRO A 171 -1.82 11.74 13.20
C PRO A 171 -3.33 11.56 13.35
N ASP A 172 -3.97 10.76 12.49
CA ASP A 172 -5.40 10.45 12.51
C ASP A 172 -5.76 9.30 13.46
N GLY A 173 -4.77 8.71 14.13
CA GLY A 173 -4.94 7.54 14.99
C GLY A 173 -4.82 6.20 14.26
N SER A 174 -4.57 6.20 12.94
CA SER A 174 -4.21 4.99 12.20
C SER A 174 -2.87 4.45 12.67
N ILE A 175 -2.59 3.18 12.42
CA ILE A 175 -1.28 2.56 12.68
C ILE A 175 -0.73 1.97 11.40
N ILE A 176 0.50 2.31 11.04
CA ILE A 176 1.23 1.59 9.99
C ILE A 176 2.09 0.50 10.64
N LEU A 177 2.04 -0.68 10.03
CA LEU A 177 2.78 -1.87 10.42
C LEU A 177 3.55 -2.36 9.19
N VAL A 178 4.87 -2.39 9.26
CA VAL A 178 5.72 -2.99 8.22
C VAL A 178 6.20 -4.33 8.72
N SER A 179 5.51 -5.38 8.27
CA SER A 179 5.71 -6.76 8.70
C SER A 179 7.01 -7.38 8.19
N LYS A 180 7.64 -6.74 7.19
CA LYS A 180 8.89 -7.21 6.59
C LYS A 180 9.61 -6.08 5.84
N HIS A 181 10.85 -5.79 6.19
CA HIS A 181 11.79 -5.11 5.31
C HIS A 181 12.34 -6.08 4.26
N MET A 182 11.88 -5.93 3.03
CA MET A 182 12.54 -6.58 1.89
C MET A 182 13.96 -6.00 1.67
N PRO A 183 14.87 -6.74 0.99
CA PRO A 183 14.75 -8.13 0.55
C PRO A 183 15.32 -9.15 1.55
N ASP A 184 16.03 -8.71 2.60
CA ASP A 184 16.97 -9.54 3.34
C ASP A 184 16.46 -10.06 4.70
N HIS A 185 15.25 -9.72 5.12
CA HIS A 185 14.71 -10.23 6.39
C HIS A 185 13.96 -11.55 6.19
N PRO A 186 14.48 -12.68 6.73
CA PRO A 186 13.81 -13.98 6.70
C PRO A 186 12.76 -14.12 7.81
N GLU A 187 12.44 -13.05 8.55
CA GLU A 187 11.52 -13.15 9.69
C GLU A 187 10.12 -13.55 9.19
N PRO A 188 9.52 -14.58 9.81
CA PRO A 188 8.24 -15.07 9.37
C PRO A 188 7.18 -14.05 9.77
N LEU A 189 6.43 -13.56 8.77
CA LEU A 189 5.17 -12.85 8.97
C LEU A 189 4.28 -13.52 10.04
N ASP A 190 4.47 -14.81 10.28
CA ASP A 190 3.78 -15.65 11.25
C ASP A 190 3.89 -15.14 12.70
N ASP A 191 5.04 -14.64 13.16
CA ASP A 191 5.18 -14.14 14.54
C ASP A 191 4.33 -12.86 14.75
N ILE A 192 4.30 -12.01 13.71
CA ILE A 192 3.48 -10.79 13.68
C ILE A 192 2.00 -11.16 13.55
N ALA A 193 1.70 -12.11 12.67
CA ALA A 193 0.36 -12.66 12.44
C ALA A 193 -0.24 -13.21 13.74
N ASP A 194 0.52 -14.04 14.47
CA ASP A 194 0.13 -14.61 15.75
C ASP A 194 -0.07 -13.52 16.82
N HIS A 195 0.81 -12.53 16.88
CA HIS A 195 0.71 -11.44 17.84
C HIS A 195 -0.52 -10.55 17.60
N VAL A 196 -0.79 -10.22 16.34
CA VAL A 196 -1.92 -9.37 15.93
C VAL A 196 -3.23 -10.16 15.90
N GLY A 197 -3.16 -11.48 15.76
CA GLY A 197 -4.33 -12.37 15.62
C GLY A 197 -4.94 -12.35 14.22
N ILE A 198 -4.14 -12.05 13.19
CA ILE A 198 -4.52 -11.99 11.78
C ILE A 198 -3.58 -12.92 11.01
N ARG A 199 -4.10 -13.79 10.14
CA ARG A 199 -3.27 -14.78 9.43
C ARG A 199 -2.22 -14.14 8.54
N SER A 200 -1.17 -14.89 8.21
CA SER A 200 -0.20 -14.48 7.20
C SER A 200 -0.74 -14.82 5.81
N TRP A 201 -0.44 -14.01 4.79
CA TRP A 201 -0.75 -14.39 3.40
C TRP A 201 -0.03 -15.68 2.99
N GLN A 202 1.07 -16.03 3.68
CA GLN A 202 1.85 -17.23 3.42
C GLN A 202 1.08 -18.52 3.75
N ASP A 203 0.04 -18.42 4.60
CA ASP A 203 -0.84 -19.52 5.00
C ASP A 203 -1.79 -20.00 3.88
N TYR A 204 -1.80 -19.32 2.73
CA TYR A 204 -2.64 -19.63 1.56
C TYR A 204 -1.80 -20.13 0.35
N PRO A 205 -1.14 -21.30 0.44
CA PRO A 205 -0.24 -21.78 -0.62
C PRO A 205 -0.97 -22.24 -1.90
N GLU A 206 -2.22 -22.71 -1.79
CA GLU A 206 -2.99 -23.23 -2.93
C GLU A 206 -3.61 -22.13 -3.81
N GLU A 207 -3.65 -20.89 -3.31
CA GLU A 207 -4.27 -19.76 -4.00
C GLU A 207 -3.25 -18.80 -4.64
N ARG A 208 -1.96 -19.20 -4.67
CA ARG A 208 -0.83 -18.51 -5.33
C ARG A 208 -0.97 -18.46 -6.85
N VAL A 209 -1.98 -17.76 -7.35
CA VAL A 209 -2.08 -17.45 -8.78
C VAL A 209 -1.14 -16.27 -9.06
N SER A 210 0.03 -16.58 -9.64
CA SER A 210 0.95 -15.57 -10.16
C SER A 210 0.25 -14.68 -11.19
N GLU A 211 0.51 -13.36 -11.19
CA GLU A 211 0.07 -12.42 -12.24
C GLU A 211 0.38 -12.93 -13.67
N THR A 212 1.43 -13.74 -13.85
CA THR A 212 1.78 -14.36 -15.15
C THR A 212 0.72 -15.30 -15.72
N ASN A 213 -0.24 -15.77 -14.91
CA ASN A 213 -1.37 -16.58 -15.40
C ASN A 213 -2.52 -15.74 -15.98
N PHE A 214 -2.50 -14.41 -15.79
CA PHE A 214 -3.53 -13.49 -16.31
C PHE A 214 -3.09 -12.73 -17.56
N GLU A 215 -1.79 -12.75 -17.92
CA GLU A 215 -1.26 -12.14 -19.15
C GLU A 215 -1.23 -13.09 -20.38
N ARG A 216 -2.18 -14.04 -20.48
CA ARG A 216 -2.37 -14.86 -21.69
C ARG A 216 -3.65 -14.55 -22.43
#